data_AF-X1B8K7-F1
#
_entry.id   AF-X1B8K7-F1
#
_cell.length_a   1.000
_cell.length_b   1.000
_cell.length_c   1.000
_cell.angle_alpha   90.00
_cell.angle_beta   90.00
_cell.angle_gamma   90.00
#
_symmetry.space_group_name_H-M   'P 1'
#
loop_
_entity.id
_entity.type
_entity.pdbx_description
1 polymer ?
#
loop_
_entity_poly.entity_id
_entity_poly.type
_entity_poly.pdbx_seq_one_letter_code
_entity_poly.pdbx_strand_id
1 'polypeptide(L)'
;MCQKESYLNELVRYIHLNPVRAGLSDNPVKWQWSSYNTYFGEKNPILMDTETVLNSFSNDIGEANKKFAEFICDGINSEIDKDLYPHGKLSVLGNTSFLKYINNNIDELRRKTRSNFRIGLDELISEISKKNNLKIIDLKSMGGERAVSRARAVFSYIAHIYCGYKTTD
;
A
#
# COMPACT_ATOMS: atom_id res chain seq x y z
N MET A 1 8.00 1.13 -0.03
CA MET A 1 8.55 1.88 1.13
C MET A 1 7.50 2.89 1.55
N CYS A 2 7.25 3.08 2.84
CA CYS A 2 6.20 3.94 3.38
C CYS A 2 6.78 4.78 4.52
N GLN A 3 6.54 6.10 4.54
CA GLN A 3 6.76 6.92 5.73
C GLN A 3 5.57 6.70 6.66
N LYS A 4 5.71 5.76 7.60
CA LYS A 4 4.57 5.18 8.32
C LYS A 4 3.78 6.18 9.18
N GLU A 5 4.45 7.06 9.92
CA GLU A 5 3.79 7.87 10.97
C GLU A 5 3.01 9.07 10.40
N SER A 6 3.65 9.89 9.56
CA SER A 6 2.98 11.03 8.93
C SER A 6 1.82 10.59 8.03
N TYR A 7 2.01 9.51 7.27
CA TYR A 7 0.96 8.95 6.44
C TYR A 7 -0.20 8.36 7.27
N LEU A 8 0.10 7.68 8.38
CA LEU A 8 -0.94 7.11 9.24
C LEU A 8 -1.87 8.20 9.78
N ASN A 9 -1.32 9.31 10.28
CA ASN A 9 -2.12 10.41 10.82
C ASN A 9 -3.00 11.05 9.74
N GLU A 10 -2.43 11.30 8.56
CA GLU A 10 -3.19 11.80 7.41
C GLU A 10 -4.31 10.86 6.97
N LEU A 11 -4.05 9.55 6.96
CA LEU A 11 -5.05 8.54 6.61
C LEU A 11 -6.18 8.49 7.64
N VAL A 12 -5.86 8.53 8.93
CA VAL A 12 -6.85 8.56 10.02
C VAL A 12 -7.72 9.81 9.88
N ARG A 13 -7.11 10.97 9.62
CA ARG A 13 -7.83 12.21 9.35
C ARG A 13 -8.77 12.12 8.16
N TYR A 14 -8.30 11.54 7.06
CA TYR A 14 -9.13 11.29 5.89
C TYR A 14 -10.36 10.45 6.24
N ILE A 15 -10.18 9.31 6.93
CA ILE A 15 -11.28 8.41 7.31
C ILE A 15 -12.36 9.15 8.11
N HIS A 16 -11.96 9.94 9.12
CA HIS A 16 -12.91 10.66 9.97
C HIS A 16 -13.57 11.86 9.30
N LEU A 17 -12.90 12.50 8.34
CA LEU A 17 -13.45 13.65 7.62
C LEU A 17 -14.26 13.27 6.38
N ASN A 18 -14.16 12.05 5.88
CA ASN A 18 -14.92 11.59 4.71
C ASN A 18 -16.44 11.83 4.79
N PRO A 19 -17.12 11.52 5.92
CA PRO A 19 -18.55 11.78 6.03
C PRO A 19 -18.89 13.27 5.95
N VAL A 20 -18.03 14.13 6.50
CA VAL A 20 -18.22 15.59 6.45
C VAL A 20 -17.99 16.13 5.05
N ARG A 21 -16.91 15.71 4.41
CA ARG A 21 -16.57 16.10 3.04
C ARG A 21 -17.59 15.59 2.01
N ALA A 22 -18.20 14.44 2.26
CA ALA A 22 -19.27 13.90 1.43
C ALA A 22 -20.65 14.55 1.70
N GLY A 23 -20.75 15.47 2.65
CA GLY A 23 -22.02 16.10 3.04
C GLY A 23 -22.98 15.16 3.78
N LEU A 24 -22.49 14.03 4.30
CA LEU A 24 -23.28 13.04 5.04
C LEU A 24 -23.40 13.36 6.54
N SER A 25 -22.54 14.24 7.07
CA SER A 25 -22.54 14.68 8.46
C SER A 25 -21.98 16.10 8.58
N ASP A 26 -22.47 16.91 9.52
CA ASP A 26 -21.89 18.24 9.77
C ASP A 26 -20.55 18.16 10.54
N ASN A 27 -20.32 17.06 11.25
CA ASN A 27 -19.22 16.93 12.20
C ASN A 27 -18.74 15.47 12.29
N PRO A 28 -17.42 15.18 12.35
CA PRO A 28 -16.91 13.82 12.51
C PRO A 28 -17.44 13.10 13.75
N VAL A 29 -17.68 13.82 14.86
CA VAL A 29 -18.20 13.29 16.14
C VAL A 29 -19.59 12.66 15.98
N LYS A 30 -20.43 13.25 15.12
CA LYS A 30 -21.80 12.76 14.88
C LYS A 30 -21.85 11.48 14.06
N TRP A 31 -20.74 11.11 13.38
CA TRP A 31 -20.71 9.98 12.47
C TRP A 31 -20.39 8.67 13.20
N GLN A 32 -21.44 7.93 13.51
CA GLN A 32 -21.39 6.69 14.30
C GLN A 32 -20.65 5.53 13.62
N TRP A 33 -20.44 5.60 12.29
CA TRP A 33 -19.74 4.57 11.52
C TRP A 33 -18.23 4.83 11.39
N SER A 34 -17.68 5.77 12.16
CA SER A 34 -16.24 5.93 12.31
C SER A 34 -15.80 5.67 13.74
N SER A 35 -14.54 5.28 13.92
CA SER A 35 -13.93 5.09 15.24
C SER A 35 -13.58 6.40 15.96
N TYR A 36 -14.04 7.57 15.48
CA TYR A 36 -13.66 8.88 16.03
C TYR A 36 -13.91 8.95 17.55
N ASN A 37 -15.10 8.53 17.97
CA ASN A 37 -15.49 8.56 19.39
C ASN A 37 -14.70 7.56 20.25
N THR A 38 -14.10 6.51 19.64
CA THR A 38 -13.25 5.54 20.34
C THR A 38 -11.98 6.21 20.89
N TYR A 39 -11.44 7.22 20.19
CA TYR A 39 -10.26 7.98 20.64
C TYR A 39 -10.50 8.76 21.93
N PHE A 40 -11.75 9.13 22.21
CA PHE A 40 -12.14 9.88 23.41
C PHE A 40 -12.72 8.99 24.51
N GLY A 41 -12.60 7.65 24.37
CA GLY A 41 -13.08 6.69 25.36
C GLY A 41 -14.60 6.53 25.40
N GLU A 42 -15.32 7.01 24.39
CA GLU A 42 -16.77 6.83 24.30
C GLU A 42 -17.15 5.44 23.77
N LYS A 43 -18.37 5.01 24.09
CA LYS A 43 -18.92 3.75 23.56
C LYS A 43 -19.14 3.87 22.05
N ASN A 44 -18.29 3.20 21.29
CA ASN A 44 -18.38 3.10 19.84
C ASN A 44 -18.58 1.63 19.44
N PRO A 45 -19.43 1.33 18.43
CA PRO A 45 -19.52 -0.03 17.88
C PRO A 45 -18.20 -0.55 17.29
N ILE A 46 -17.23 0.32 16.99
CA ILE A 46 -15.94 -0.03 16.39
C ILE A 46 -14.87 -0.15 17.48
N LEU A 47 -14.40 -1.38 17.70
CA LEU A 47 -13.23 -1.70 18.53
C LEU A 47 -11.94 -1.50 17.71
N MET A 48 -11.06 -0.62 18.19
CA MET A 48 -9.79 -0.31 17.55
C MET A 48 -8.75 0.04 18.60
N ASP A 49 -7.48 -0.31 18.35
CA ASP A 49 -6.35 0.20 19.12
C ASP A 49 -6.10 1.66 18.76
N THR A 50 -6.36 2.56 19.70
CA THR A 50 -6.14 4.01 19.56
C THR A 50 -4.76 4.44 20.04
N GLU A 51 -4.04 3.58 20.78
CA GLU A 51 -2.79 3.92 21.45
C GLU A 51 -1.70 4.29 20.44
N THR A 52 -1.57 3.51 19.36
CA THR A 52 -0.59 3.75 18.30
C THR A 52 -0.71 5.16 17.68
N VAL A 53 -1.94 5.62 17.46
CA VAL A 53 -2.21 6.92 16.83
C VAL A 53 -2.07 8.04 17.86
N LEU A 54 -2.63 7.89 19.07
CA LEU A 54 -2.55 8.90 20.12
C LEU A 54 -1.11 9.16 20.57
N ASN A 55 -0.29 8.10 20.69
CA ASN A 55 1.13 8.21 21.04
C ASN A 55 1.95 9.00 20.01
N SER A 56 1.46 9.14 18.77
CA SER A 56 2.11 10.00 17.77
C SER A 56 1.92 11.51 18.05
N PHE A 57 0.93 11.88 18.87
CA PHE A 57 0.65 13.28 19.25
C PHE A 57 1.23 13.64 20.62
N SER A 58 1.15 12.72 21.59
CA SER A 58 1.70 12.89 22.95
C SER A 58 1.73 11.55 23.69
N ASN A 59 2.62 11.41 24.67
CA ASN A 59 2.61 10.29 25.61
C ASN A 59 1.57 10.47 26.74
N ASP A 60 1.06 11.69 26.91
CA ASP A 60 -0.04 11.98 27.83
C ASP A 60 -1.37 11.87 27.08
N ILE A 61 -2.28 11.04 27.59
CA ILE A 61 -3.56 10.72 26.93
C ILE A 61 -4.45 11.97 26.78
N GLY A 62 -4.48 12.84 27.79
CA GLY A 62 -5.30 14.05 27.75
C GLY A 62 -4.82 15.02 26.67
N GLU A 63 -3.51 15.26 26.62
CA GLU A 63 -2.89 16.09 25.61
C GLU A 63 -2.94 15.47 24.21
N ALA A 64 -2.78 14.14 24.10
CA ALA A 64 -2.89 13.42 22.84
C ALA A 64 -4.29 13.58 22.23
N ASN A 65 -5.34 13.40 23.04
CA ASN A 65 -6.73 13.57 22.59
C ASN A 65 -7.01 14.99 22.11
N LYS A 66 -6.49 15.99 22.82
CA LYS A 66 -6.65 17.40 22.43
C LYS A 66 -5.96 17.69 21.09
N LYS A 67 -4.69 17.31 20.96
CA LYS A 67 -3.93 17.49 19.71
C LYS A 67 -4.52 16.71 18.54
N PHE A 68 -5.04 15.51 18.81
CA PHE A 68 -5.76 14.73 17.80
C PHE A 68 -7.03 15.45 17.32
N ALA A 69 -7.84 15.96 18.25
CA ALA A 69 -9.05 16.73 17.91
C ALA A 69 -8.72 17.98 17.08
N GLU A 70 -7.70 18.73 17.48
CA GLU A 70 -7.19 19.91 16.75
C GLU A 70 -6.75 19.51 15.33
N PHE A 71 -5.95 18.45 15.21
CA PHE A 71 -5.47 17.95 13.92
C PHE A 71 -6.59 17.52 12.96
N ILE A 72 -7.67 16.91 13.46
CA ILE A 72 -8.84 16.54 12.66
C ILE A 72 -9.63 17.80 12.26
N CYS A 73 -9.88 18.71 13.20
CA CYS A 73 -10.62 19.95 12.94
C CYS A 73 -9.91 20.85 11.93
N ASP A 74 -8.59 20.98 12.02
CA ASP A 74 -7.76 21.72 11.05
C ASP A 74 -7.92 21.18 9.62
N GLY A 75 -8.22 19.88 9.49
CA GLY A 75 -8.46 19.23 8.21
C GLY A 75 -9.82 19.50 7.57
N ILE A 76 -10.79 20.10 8.29
CA ILE A 76 -12.13 20.36 7.77
C ILE A 76 -12.08 21.38 6.62
N ASN A 77 -11.29 22.44 6.78
CA ASN A 77 -11.13 23.53 5.80
C ASN A 77 -9.87 23.39 4.93
N SER A 78 -9.01 22.41 5.20
CA SER A 78 -7.81 22.17 4.39
C SER A 78 -8.20 21.62 3.02
N GLU A 79 -7.54 22.10 1.96
CA GLU A 79 -7.61 21.43 0.66
C GLU A 79 -7.21 19.96 0.81
N ILE A 80 -7.93 19.09 0.10
CA ILE A 80 -7.60 17.68 0.04
C ILE A 80 -6.20 17.56 -0.54
N ASP A 81 -5.26 16.99 0.22
CA ASP A 81 -3.97 16.60 -0.34
C ASP A 81 -4.24 15.46 -1.34
N LYS A 82 -4.35 15.82 -2.62
CA LYS A 82 -4.60 14.89 -3.72
C LYS A 82 -3.49 13.85 -3.82
N ASP A 83 -2.32 14.13 -3.25
CA ASP A 83 -1.19 13.22 -3.23
C ASP A 83 -1.34 12.10 -2.18
N LEU A 84 -2.26 12.22 -1.21
CA LEU A 84 -2.64 11.09 -0.33
C LEU A 84 -3.41 9.99 -1.06
N TYR A 85 -3.97 10.30 -2.24
CA TYR A 85 -4.63 9.32 -3.08
C TYR A 85 -3.60 8.68 -4.00
N PRO A 86 -3.61 7.35 -4.16
CA PRO A 86 -2.81 6.71 -5.19
C PRO A 86 -3.30 7.19 -6.56
N HIS A 87 -2.62 8.19 -7.12
CA HIS A 87 -2.83 8.68 -8.48
C HIS A 87 -1.69 8.17 -9.36
N GLY A 88 -2.01 7.20 -10.24
CA GLY A 88 -1.10 6.72 -11.28
C GLY A 88 -0.85 5.21 -11.27
N LYS A 89 0.09 4.75 -12.12
CA LYS A 89 0.48 3.34 -12.31
C LYS A 89 1.23 2.72 -11.12
N LEU A 90 1.42 3.46 -10.03
CA LEU A 90 2.24 3.07 -8.89
C LEU A 90 1.45 3.17 -7.60
N SER A 91 1.20 2.03 -6.95
CA SER A 91 0.67 1.93 -5.59
C SER A 91 1.73 2.31 -4.56
N VAL A 92 2.14 3.58 -4.56
CA VAL A 92 3.09 4.13 -3.59
C VAL A 92 2.34 5.14 -2.71
N LEU A 93 2.48 4.98 -1.40
CA LEU A 93 1.79 5.77 -0.38
C LEU A 93 2.82 6.58 0.41
N GLY A 94 2.58 7.88 0.57
CA GLY A 94 3.39 8.80 1.37
C GLY A 94 3.14 10.26 0.98
N ASN A 95 3.83 11.19 1.64
CA ASN A 95 3.66 12.63 1.39
C ASN A 95 4.22 13.08 0.02
N THR A 96 3.91 14.31 -0.36
CA THR A 96 4.33 14.94 -1.64
C THR A 96 5.83 14.86 -1.89
N SER A 97 6.65 15.15 -0.87
CA SER A 97 8.12 15.05 -0.93
C SER A 97 8.59 13.62 -1.19
N PHE A 98 7.95 12.64 -0.57
CA PHE A 98 8.23 11.22 -0.76
C PHE A 98 7.80 10.73 -2.15
N LEU A 99 6.62 11.12 -2.64
CA LEU A 99 6.18 10.78 -3.99
C LEU A 99 7.10 11.37 -5.05
N LYS A 100 7.51 12.63 -4.88
CA LYS A 100 8.49 13.29 -5.75
C LYS A 100 9.83 12.57 -5.74
N TYR A 101 10.31 12.16 -4.56
CA TYR A 101 11.49 11.32 -4.44
C TYR A 101 11.33 10.00 -5.20
N ILE A 102 10.24 9.27 -5.00
CA ILE A 102 10.01 7.98 -5.66
C ILE A 102 9.91 8.15 -7.17
N ASN A 103 9.12 9.11 -7.67
CA ASN A 103 9.01 9.38 -9.11
C ASN A 103 10.37 9.69 -9.75
N ASN A 104 11.21 10.48 -9.08
CA ASN A 104 12.54 10.84 -9.59
C ASN A 104 13.54 9.68 -9.53
N ASN A 105 13.37 8.73 -8.61
CA ASN A 105 14.35 7.68 -8.35
C ASN A 105 13.85 6.28 -8.73
N ILE A 106 12.68 6.16 -9.34
CA ILE A 106 12.02 4.87 -9.52
C ILE A 106 12.84 3.88 -10.35
N ASP A 107 13.49 4.36 -11.41
CA ASP A 107 14.30 3.50 -12.28
C ASP A 107 15.59 3.07 -11.59
N GLU A 108 16.14 3.90 -10.71
CA GLU A 108 17.29 3.51 -9.88
C GLU A 108 16.90 2.51 -8.79
N LEU A 109 15.78 2.74 -8.11
CA LEU A 109 15.24 1.83 -7.10
C LEU A 109 14.88 0.47 -7.71
N ARG A 110 14.29 0.47 -8.91
CA ARG A 110 14.06 -0.75 -9.71
C ARG A 110 15.37 -1.45 -10.09
N ARG A 111 16.39 -0.69 -10.53
CA ARG A 111 17.72 -1.25 -10.84
C ARG A 111 18.43 -1.84 -9.62
N LYS A 112 18.31 -1.21 -8.44
CA LYS A 112 18.86 -1.73 -7.18
C LYS A 112 18.18 -3.01 -6.70
N THR A 113 16.91 -3.21 -7.05
CA THR A 113 16.13 -4.40 -6.66
C THR A 113 16.27 -5.55 -7.67
N ARG A 114 16.47 -5.24 -8.95
CA ARG A 114 16.74 -6.26 -9.98
C ARG A 114 18.13 -6.85 -9.76
N SER A 115 18.16 -8.09 -9.31
CA SER A 115 19.37 -8.90 -9.42
C SER A 115 19.71 -9.04 -10.91
N ASN A 116 20.94 -8.77 -11.32
CA ASN A 116 21.35 -8.85 -12.73
C ASN A 116 21.62 -10.32 -13.16
N PHE A 117 20.68 -11.24 -12.93
CA PHE A 117 20.83 -12.60 -13.44
C PHE A 117 20.58 -12.63 -14.94
N ARG A 118 21.66 -12.78 -15.71
CA ARG A 118 21.60 -13.01 -17.17
C ARG A 118 21.38 -14.49 -17.45
N ILE A 119 20.18 -14.99 -17.18
CA ILE A 119 19.75 -16.34 -17.54
C ILE A 119 18.83 -16.22 -18.75
N GLY A 120 19.04 -17.04 -19.79
CA GLY A 120 18.17 -17.07 -20.97
C GLY A 120 16.79 -17.67 -20.65
N LEU A 121 15.74 -17.26 -21.36
CA LEU A 121 14.38 -17.81 -21.17
C LEU A 121 14.34 -19.34 -21.35
N ASP A 122 15.10 -19.88 -22.31
CA ASP A 122 15.19 -21.32 -22.56
C ASP A 122 15.91 -22.09 -21.45
N GLU A 123 16.92 -21.47 -20.83
CA GLU A 123 17.62 -22.05 -19.69
C GLU A 123 16.70 -22.03 -18.45
N LEU A 124 16.00 -20.92 -18.23
CA LEU A 124 15.04 -20.78 -17.12
C LEU A 124 13.88 -21.77 -17.24
N ILE A 125 13.29 -21.94 -18.43
CA ILE A 125 12.18 -22.88 -18.62
C ILE A 125 12.64 -24.33 -18.47
N SER A 126 13.87 -24.64 -18.89
CA SER A 126 14.50 -25.96 -18.69
C SER A 126 14.68 -26.27 -17.19
N GLU A 127 15.21 -25.33 -16.42
CA GLU A 127 15.40 -25.52 -14.97
C GLU A 127 14.09 -25.64 -14.20
N ILE A 128 13.08 -24.83 -14.57
CA ILE A 128 11.74 -24.93 -13.98
C ILE A 128 11.07 -26.25 -14.34
N SER A 129 11.22 -26.72 -15.58
CA SER A 129 10.73 -28.01 -16.05
C SER A 129 11.34 -29.17 -15.24
N LYS A 130 12.68 -29.19 -15.09
CA LYS A 130 13.39 -30.21 -14.28
C LYS A 130 12.94 -30.20 -12.82
N LYS A 131 12.90 -29.02 -12.19
CA LYS A 131 12.58 -28.90 -10.76
C LYS A 131 11.15 -29.32 -10.42
N ASN A 132 10.23 -29.18 -11.37
CA ASN A 132 8.82 -29.56 -11.18
C ASN A 132 8.47 -30.91 -11.81
N ASN A 133 9.44 -31.63 -12.40
CA ASN A 133 9.21 -32.87 -13.17
C ASN A 133 8.11 -32.73 -14.24
N LEU A 134 8.05 -31.58 -14.92
CA LEU A 134 7.08 -31.29 -15.98
C LEU A 134 7.76 -31.30 -17.34
N LYS A 135 7.05 -31.61 -18.42
CA LYS A 135 7.62 -31.46 -19.78
C LYS A 135 7.57 -29.99 -20.18
N ILE A 136 8.59 -29.53 -20.91
CA ILE A 136 8.66 -28.16 -21.42
C ILE A 136 7.45 -27.83 -22.31
N ILE A 137 6.97 -28.80 -23.09
CA ILE A 137 5.77 -28.66 -23.93
C ILE A 137 4.55 -28.28 -23.10
N ASP A 138 4.39 -28.85 -21.90
CA ASP A 138 3.23 -28.56 -21.05
C ASP A 138 3.28 -27.10 -20.56
N LEU A 139 4.47 -26.59 -20.25
CA LEU A 139 4.69 -25.19 -19.86
C LEU A 139 4.46 -24.20 -21.01
N LYS A 140 4.72 -24.61 -22.25
CA LYS A 140 4.44 -23.80 -23.46
C LYS A 140 2.98 -23.92 -23.92
N SER A 141 2.22 -24.87 -23.39
CA SER A 141 0.83 -25.10 -23.76
C SER A 141 -0.14 -24.15 -23.04
N MET A 142 -1.38 -24.07 -23.54
CA MET A 142 -2.49 -23.38 -22.87
C MET A 142 -3.15 -24.22 -21.75
N GLY A 143 -2.61 -25.38 -21.40
CA GLY A 143 -3.18 -26.30 -20.41
C GLY A 143 -3.39 -25.64 -19.03
N GLY A 144 -4.50 -25.98 -18.38
CA GLY A 144 -4.94 -25.40 -17.11
C GLY A 144 -4.58 -26.24 -15.87
N GLU A 145 -3.72 -27.25 -16.00
CA GLU A 145 -3.36 -28.10 -14.86
C GLU A 145 -2.69 -27.25 -13.76
N ARG A 146 -3.05 -27.54 -12.49
CA ARG A 146 -2.59 -26.73 -11.35
C ARG A 146 -1.06 -26.69 -11.23
N ALA A 147 -0.38 -27.80 -11.49
CA ALA A 147 1.08 -27.87 -11.43
C ALA A 147 1.73 -27.01 -12.52
N VAL A 148 1.26 -27.14 -13.76
CA VAL A 148 1.73 -26.36 -14.93
C VAL A 148 1.48 -24.86 -14.73
N SER A 149 0.31 -24.49 -14.21
CA SER A 149 -0.03 -23.07 -13.97
C SER A 149 0.85 -22.44 -12.89
N ARG A 150 1.17 -23.17 -11.81
CA ARG A 150 2.12 -22.71 -10.79
C ARG A 150 3.53 -22.57 -11.35
N ALA A 151 3.99 -23.54 -12.13
CA ALA A 151 5.31 -23.48 -12.77
C ALA A 151 5.44 -22.29 -13.73
N ARG A 152 4.40 -21.99 -14.52
CA ARG A 152 4.34 -20.77 -15.36
C ARG A 152 4.36 -19.50 -14.54
N ALA A 153 3.64 -19.44 -13.42
CA ALA A 153 3.66 -18.27 -12.53
C ALA A 153 5.07 -18.01 -11.96
N VAL A 154 5.77 -19.07 -11.55
CA VAL A 154 7.17 -19.00 -11.09
C VAL A 154 8.09 -18.54 -12.21
N PHE A 155 7.94 -19.09 -13.41
CA PHE A 155 8.70 -18.66 -14.59
C PHE A 155 8.52 -17.17 -14.87
N SER A 156 7.27 -16.68 -14.96
CA SER A 156 6.97 -15.28 -15.22
C SER A 156 7.53 -14.36 -14.13
N TYR A 157 7.44 -14.77 -12.87
CA TYR A 157 8.01 -14.02 -11.75
C TYR A 157 9.54 -13.91 -11.86
N ILE A 158 10.24 -15.02 -12.07
CA ILE A 158 11.71 -15.03 -12.17
C ILE A 158 12.17 -14.25 -13.41
N ALA A 159 11.55 -14.50 -14.57
CA ALA A 159 11.88 -13.81 -15.82
C ALA A 159 11.72 -12.29 -15.68
N HIS A 160 10.62 -11.83 -15.07
CA HIS A 160 10.34 -10.40 -14.95
C HIS A 160 11.16 -9.71 -13.85
N ILE A 161 11.26 -10.32 -12.67
CA ILE A 161 11.84 -9.69 -11.48
C ILE A 161 13.36 -9.86 -11.42
N TYR A 162 13.88 -11.03 -11.81
CA TYR A 162 15.30 -11.37 -11.67
C TYR A 162 16.07 -11.37 -12.98
N CYS A 163 15.40 -11.55 -14.13
CA CYS A 163 16.09 -11.53 -15.43
C CYS A 163 15.76 -10.26 -16.25
N GLY A 164 14.76 -9.49 -15.82
CA GLY A 164 14.43 -8.19 -16.42
C GLY A 164 13.66 -8.26 -17.74
N TYR A 165 13.15 -9.44 -18.12
CA TYR A 165 12.33 -9.63 -19.32
C TYR A 165 10.98 -8.91 -19.19
N LYS A 166 10.50 -8.37 -20.31
CA LYS A 166 9.16 -7.77 -20.44
C LYS A 166 8.18 -8.85 -20.89
N THR A 167 6.89 -8.60 -20.69
CA THR A 167 5.81 -9.48 -21.17
C THR A 167 5.69 -9.54 -22.70
N THR A 168 6.47 -8.74 -23.42
CA THR A 168 6.54 -8.67 -24.88
C THR A 168 7.74 -9.40 -25.47
N ASP A 169 8.68 -9.84 -24.62
CA ASP A 169 9.88 -10.58 -25.00
C ASP A 169 9.58 -12.09 -25.01
#